data_AF-A0A0A0U7K1-F1
#
_entry.id   AF-A0A0A0U7K1-F1
#
_cell.length_a   1.000
_cell.length_b   1.000
_cell.length_c   1.000
_cell.angle_alpha   90.00
_cell.angle_beta   90.00
_cell.angle_gamma   90.00
#
_symmetry.space_group_name_H-M   'P 1'
#
loop_
_entity.id
_entity.type
_entity.pdbx_description
1 polymer ?
#
loop_
_entity_poly.entity_id
_entity_poly.type
_entity_poly.pdbx_seq_one_letter_code
_entity_poly.pdbx_strand_id
1 'polypeptide(L)' 'LCLAAPRKNVRWCTISQPEWLKCHRWQWRMKKLGAPSITCVRRAFALECIRAIA' A
#
# COMPACT_ATOMS: atom_id res chain seq x y z
N LEU A 1 4.00 14.38 23.51
CA LEU A 1 2.96 14.60 22.47
C LEU A 1 3.32 13.77 21.25
N CYS A 2 2.73 12.59 21.08
CA CYS A 2 2.94 11.80 19.85
C CYS A 2 2.09 12.42 18.73
N LEU A 3 2.71 13.19 17.85
CA LEU A 3 2.09 13.66 16.62
C LEU A 3 1.87 12.43 15.73
N ALA A 4 0.67 11.87 15.78
CA ALA A 4 0.26 10.84 14.83
C ALA A 4 0.53 11.40 13.42
N ALA A 5 1.41 10.75 12.67
CA ALA A 5 1.80 11.19 11.35
C ALA A 5 0.52 11.47 10.52
N PRO A 6 0.48 12.56 9.75
CA PRO A 6 -0.70 12.91 8.97
C PRO A 6 -1.13 11.70 8.14
N ARG A 7 -2.44 11.47 8.03
CA ARG A 7 -3.07 10.39 7.27
C ARG A 7 -2.72 10.52 5.78
N LYS A 8 -1.49 10.18 5.43
CA LYS A 8 -0.97 10.19 4.07
C LYS A 8 -1.29 8.84 3.44
N ASN A 9 -1.65 8.87 2.17
CA ASN A 9 -1.97 7.68 1.42
C ASN A 9 -0.76 6.75 1.39
N VAL A 10 -0.94 5.50 1.83
CA VAL A 10 0.13 4.52 1.89
C VAL A 10 0.26 3.86 0.52
N ARG A 11 1.44 3.95 -0.09
CA ARG A 11 1.76 3.20 -1.32
C ARG A 11 2.27 1.82 -0.93
N TRP A 12 1.54 0.78 -1.31
CA TRP A 12 1.88 -0.61 -1.02
C TRP A 12 2.38 -1.29 -2.29
N CYS A 13 3.61 -1.78 -2.27
CA CYS A 13 4.21 -2.47 -3.41
C CYS A 13 3.95 -3.98 -3.35
N THR A 14 3.57 -4.59 -4.46
CA THR A 14 3.32 -6.04 -4.59
C THR A 14 4.14 -6.61 -5.72
N ILE A 15 4.70 -7.81 -5.52
CA ILE A 15 5.53 -8.49 -6.53
C ILE A 15 4.72 -9.51 -7.34
N SER A 16 3.72 -10.13 -6.74
CA SER A 16 2.92 -11.19 -7.37
C SER A 16 1.53 -10.71 -7.78
N GLN A 17 0.96 -11.31 -8.83
CA GLN A 17 -0.44 -11.10 -9.21
C GLN A 17 -1.46 -11.44 -8.10
N PRO A 18 -1.34 -12.55 -7.34
CA PRO A 18 -2.24 -12.81 -6.21
C PRO A 18 -2.11 -11.77 -5.09
N GLU A 19 -0.92 -11.24 -4.85
CA GLU A 19 -0.70 -10.17 -3.86
C GLU A 19 -1.33 -8.86 -4.31
N TRP A 20 -1.23 -8.54 -5.60
CA TRP A 20 -1.87 -7.36 -6.18
C TRP A 20 -3.40 -7.39 -6.00
N LEU A 21 -4.03 -8.55 -6.24
CA LEU A 21 -5.47 -8.76 -6.00
C LEU A 21 -5.84 -8.69 -4.51
N LYS A 22 -4.99 -9.21 -3.62
CA LYS A 22 -5.17 -9.05 -2.17
C LYS A 22 -5.06 -7.58 -1.76
N CYS A 23 -4.11 -6.83 -2.31
CA CYS A 23 -3.93 -5.42 -2.05
C CYS A 23 -5.16 -4.59 -2.47
N HIS A 24 -5.72 -4.84 -3.66
CA HIS A 24 -6.95 -4.13 -4.08
C HIS A 24 -8.15 -4.40 -3.17
N ARG A 25 -8.33 -5.65 -2.71
CA ARG A 25 -9.36 -5.98 -1.71
C ARG A 25 -9.10 -5.32 -0.36
N TRP A 26 -7.83 -5.20 0.01
CA TRP A 26 -7.44 -4.52 1.24
C TRP A 26 -7.69 -3.01 1.16
N GLN A 27 -7.33 -2.37 0.05
CA GLN A 27 -7.64 -0.97 -0.24
C GLN A 27 -9.12 -0.66 -0.08
N TRP A 28 -10.00 -1.50 -0.67
CA TRP A 28 -11.45 -1.34 -0.54
C TRP A 28 -11.94 -1.45 0.90
N ARG A 29 -11.42 -2.42 1.67
CA ARG A 29 -11.78 -2.57 3.10
C ARG A 29 -11.30 -1.38 3.92
N MET A 30 -10.08 -0.90 3.69
CA MET A 30 -9.51 0.24 4.41
C MET A 30 -10.30 1.53 4.12
N LYS A 31 -10.73 1.72 2.87
CA LYS A 31 -11.63 2.81 2.50
C LYS A 31 -12.95 2.74 3.27
N LYS A 32 -13.55 1.54 3.39
CA LYS A 32 -14.79 1.33 4.14
C LYS A 32 -14.62 1.60 5.65
N LEU A 33 -13.46 1.31 6.21
CA LEU A 33 -13.14 1.52 7.63
C LEU A 33 -12.74 2.97 7.97
N GLY A 34 -12.74 3.88 6.99
CA GLY A 34 -12.28 5.27 7.21
C GLY A 34 -10.79 5.37 7.58
N ALA A 35 -10.02 4.34 7.23
CA ALA A 35 -8.58 4.25 7.46
C ALA A 35 -7.81 5.00 6.35
N PRO A 36 -6.51 5.30 6.52
CA PRO A 36 -5.71 5.91 5.46
C PRO A 36 -5.79 5.09 4.17
N SER A 37 -5.99 5.79 3.04
CA SER A 37 -6.20 5.14 1.76
C SER A 37 -4.90 4.48 1.27
N ILE A 38 -5.02 3.26 0.75
CA ILE A 38 -3.89 2.45 0.29
C ILE A 38 -3.87 2.47 -1.23
N THR A 39 -2.70 2.68 -1.83
CA THR A 39 -2.50 2.62 -3.27
C THR A 39 -1.62 1.42 -3.61
N CYS A 40 -2.13 0.49 -4.41
CA CYS A 40 -1.41 -0.72 -4.78
C CYS A 40 -0.54 -0.48 -6.01
N VAL A 41 0.77 -0.69 -5.89
CA VAL A 41 1.74 -0.60 -6.97
C VAL A 41 2.28 -1.99 -7.26
N ARG A 42 2.30 -2.42 -8.51
CA ARG A 42 2.89 -3.72 -8.89
C ARG A 42 4.28 -3.51 -9.48
N ARG A 43 5.25 -4.28 -9.00
CA ARG A 43 6.62 -4.36 -9.56
C ARG A 43 6.97 -5.83 -9.81
N ALA A 44 7.99 -6.07 -10.63
CA ALA A 44 8.42 -7.44 -10.95
C ALA A 44 9.27 -8.07 -9.82
N PHE A 45 10.03 -7.26 -9.08
CA PHE A 45 10.98 -7.74 -8.07
C PHE A 45 10.88 -6.93 -6.77
N ALA A 46 11.19 -7.56 -5.64
CA ALA A 46 11.19 -6.90 -4.33
C ALA A 46 12.22 -5.76 -4.25
N LEU A 47 13.37 -5.90 -4.93
CA LEU A 47 14.37 -4.85 -5.05
C LEU A 47 13.82 -3.57 -5.68
N GLU A 48 12.95 -3.69 -6.69
CA GLU A 48 12.30 -2.54 -7.34
C GLU A 48 11.29 -1.87 -6.39
N CYS A 49 10.66 -2.63 -5.50
CA CYS A 49 9.83 -2.06 -4.44
C CYS A 49 10.69 -1.28 -3.42
N ILE A 50 11.83 -1.84 -3.01
CA ILE A 50 12.75 -1.18 -2.06
C ILE A 50 13.30 0.11 -2.65
N ARG A 51 13.75 0.08 -3.91
CA ARG A 51 14.20 1.28 -4.65
C ARG A 51 13.11 2.34 -4.83
N ALA A 52 11.85 1.95 -4.89
CA ALA A 52 10.73 2.89 -5.01
C ALA A 52 10.34 3.55 -3.68
N ILE A 53 10.89 3.07 -2.55
CA ILE A 53 10.65 3.59 -1.20
C ILE A 53 11.85 4.41 -0.70
N ALA A 54 13.07 4.05 -1.10
CA ALA A 54 14.31 4.79 -0.85
C ALA A 54 14.28 6.20 -1.48
#